data_AF-A0A7U3Q3H9-F1
#
_entry.id   AF-A0A7U3Q3H9-F1
#
_cell.length_a   1.000
_cell.length_b   1.000
_cell.length_c   1.000
_cell.angle_alpha   90.00
_cell.angle_beta   90.00
_cell.angle_gamma   90.00
#
_symmetry.space_group_name_H-M   'P 1'
#
loop_
_entity.id
_entity.type
_entity.pdbx_description
1 polymer ?
#
loop_
_entity_poly.entity_id
_entity_poly.type
_entity_poly.pdbx_seq_one_letter_code
_entity_poly.pdbx_strand_id
1 'polypeptide(L)'
;MFSLPSIPTDSLYKFLFIGGLVLMIYSVYTVQNQNTRLARQKFTVDSIRILQRTYFKLDSIVDRAHLINYQDKQKEILDADKLYLELIRKKKDPREIEIIDEQKRRYRAQINENSKRLDSLIKKHTKDVVQSELRSTELNSILDSTESNLRQANAGILLGFLLLIIGGALWYCKIQKPQDRLQSIQLEIAEIELTRTKSTKPN
;
A
#
# COMPACT_ATOMS: atom_id res chain seq x y z
N MET A 1 -22.52 55.89 -17.46
CA MET A 1 -21.58 54.82 -17.83
C MET A 1 -20.76 54.48 -16.60
N PHE A 2 -20.91 53.28 -16.04
CA PHE A 2 -20.05 52.83 -14.94
C PHE A 2 -18.72 52.35 -15.53
N SER A 3 -17.64 53.09 -15.30
CA SER A 3 -16.28 52.62 -15.56
C SER A 3 -15.87 51.72 -14.39
N LEU A 4 -15.81 50.41 -14.63
CA LEU A 4 -15.22 49.48 -13.67
C LEU A 4 -13.75 49.87 -13.47
N PRO A 5 -13.28 49.99 -12.21
CA PRO A 5 -11.87 50.26 -11.94
C PRO A 5 -11.01 49.16 -12.56
N SER A 6 -9.95 49.54 -13.27
CA SER A 6 -9.01 48.59 -13.86
C SER A 6 -8.33 47.82 -12.73
N ILE A 7 -8.71 46.55 -12.56
CA ILE A 7 -8.02 45.64 -11.65
C ILE A 7 -6.53 45.65 -12.04
N PRO A 8 -5.60 45.75 -11.08
CA PRO A 8 -4.18 45.72 -11.39
C PRO A 8 -3.82 44.36 -12.00
N THR A 9 -3.82 44.28 -13.34
CA THR A 9 -3.58 43.05 -14.10
C THR A 9 -2.14 42.56 -13.99
N ASP A 10 -1.22 43.40 -13.49
CA ASP A 10 0.18 43.03 -13.29
C ASP A 10 0.39 41.98 -12.20
N SER A 11 -0.35 42.08 -11.10
CA SER A 11 -0.27 41.07 -10.05
C SER A 11 -0.85 39.73 -10.50
N LEU A 12 -1.83 39.73 -11.41
CA LEU A 12 -2.52 38.51 -11.85
C LEU A 12 -1.60 37.56 -12.65
N TYR A 13 -0.87 38.05 -13.65
CA TYR A 13 -0.03 37.17 -14.47
C TYR A 13 1.17 36.63 -13.70
N LYS A 14 1.80 37.47 -12.86
CA LYS A 14 2.85 37.05 -11.94
C LYS A 14 2.34 36.00 -10.95
N PHE A 15 1.13 36.19 -10.42
CA PHE A 15 0.50 35.22 -9.52
C PHE A 15 0.20 33.89 -10.21
N LEU A 16 -0.29 33.89 -11.46
CA LEU A 16 -0.49 32.66 -12.22
C LEU A 16 0.82 31.92 -12.47
N PHE A 17 1.88 32.64 -12.84
CA PHE A 17 3.21 32.07 -13.05
C PHE A 17 3.77 31.44 -11.77
N ILE A 18 3.84 32.22 -10.69
CA ILE A 18 4.39 31.75 -9.39
C ILE A 18 3.50 30.66 -8.80
N GLY A 19 2.18 30.80 -8.88
CA GLY A 19 1.21 29.82 -8.42
C GLY A 19 1.34 28.48 -9.16
N GLY A 20 1.54 28.52 -10.49
CA GLY A 20 1.83 27.33 -11.28
C GLY A 20 3.11 26.62 -10.84
N LEU A 21 4.18 27.38 -10.58
CA LEU A 21 5.45 26.85 -10.07
C LEU A 21 5.28 26.19 -8.70
N VAL A 22 4.63 26.86 -7.75
CA VAL A 22 4.40 26.35 -6.39
C VAL A 22 3.53 25.09 -6.43
N LEU A 23 2.45 25.09 -7.22
CA LEU A 23 1.59 23.93 -7.39
C LEU A 23 2.38 22.74 -7.94
N MET A 24 3.21 22.96 -8.96
CA MET A 24 4.04 21.91 -9.55
C MET A 24 5.02 21.31 -8.53
N ILE A 25 5.76 22.15 -7.78
CA ILE A 25 6.69 21.68 -6.74
C ILE A 25 5.96 20.86 -5.67
N TYR A 26 4.81 21.35 -5.18
CA TYR A 26 4.01 20.65 -4.19
C TYR A 26 3.49 19.31 -4.69
N SER A 27 3.01 19.26 -5.94
CA SER A 27 2.52 18.02 -6.54
C SER A 27 3.65 17.00 -6.76
N VAL A 28 4.83 17.43 -7.22
CA VAL A 28 6.02 16.54 -7.34
C VAL A 28 6.42 15.97 -5.98
N TYR A 29 6.50 16.82 -4.96
CA TYR A 29 6.77 16.39 -3.58
C TYR A 29 5.75 15.35 -3.10
N THR A 30 4.47 15.59 -3.38
CA THR A 30 3.39 14.66 -3.04
C THR A 30 3.54 13.32 -3.74
N VAL A 31 3.83 13.30 -5.05
CA VAL A 31 4.08 12.06 -5.82
C VAL A 31 5.24 11.28 -5.22
N GLN A 32 6.36 11.92 -4.93
CA GLN A 32 7.53 11.26 -4.36
C GLN A 32 7.22 10.63 -3.00
N ASN A 33 6.54 11.36 -2.11
CA ASN A 33 6.16 10.85 -0.80
C ASN A 33 5.15 9.68 -0.90
N GLN A 34 4.14 9.78 -1.78
CA GLN A 34 3.15 8.72 -1.97
C GLN A 34 3.72 7.46 -2.63
N ASN A 35 4.63 7.60 -3.59
CA ASN A 35 5.28 6.45 -4.24
C ASN A 35 6.06 5.58 -3.24
N THR A 36 6.80 6.21 -2.31
CA THR A 36 7.53 5.45 -1.28
C THR A 36 6.57 4.73 -0.31
N ARG A 37 5.43 5.35 0.02
CA ARG A 37 4.38 4.73 0.84
C ARG A 37 3.72 3.56 0.12
N LEU A 38 3.35 3.74 -1.15
CA LEU A 38 2.72 2.73 -1.99
C LEU A 38 3.63 1.49 -2.14
N ALA A 39 4.92 1.70 -2.40
CA ALA A 39 5.89 0.60 -2.52
C ALA A 39 5.97 -0.24 -1.25
N ARG A 40 6.02 0.40 -0.07
CA ARG A 40 6.04 -0.28 1.23
C ARG A 40 4.74 -1.05 1.49
N GLN A 41 3.60 -0.43 1.22
CA GLN A 41 2.28 -1.05 1.43
C GLN A 41 2.07 -2.24 0.50
N LYS A 42 2.43 -2.12 -0.78
CA LYS A 42 2.34 -3.20 -1.77
C LYS A 42 3.20 -4.40 -1.35
N PHE A 43 4.42 -4.15 -0.89
CA PHE A 43 5.29 -5.19 -0.34
C PHE A 43 4.66 -5.91 0.85
N THR A 44 4.05 -5.16 1.79
CA THR A 44 3.32 -5.75 2.92
C THR A 44 2.15 -6.61 2.46
N VAL A 45 1.32 -6.14 1.53
CA VAL A 45 0.20 -6.94 0.98
C VAL A 45 0.70 -8.22 0.31
N ASP A 46 1.75 -8.12 -0.50
CA ASP A 46 2.30 -9.27 -1.22
C ASP A 46 2.92 -10.29 -0.24
N SER A 47 3.62 -9.84 0.80
CA SER A 47 4.13 -10.73 1.85
C SER A 47 3.01 -11.45 2.63
N ILE A 48 1.90 -10.76 2.93
CA ILE A 48 0.72 -11.37 3.56
C ILE A 48 0.13 -12.45 2.64
N ARG A 49 -0.02 -12.16 1.33
CA ARG A 49 -0.51 -13.14 0.35
C ARG A 49 0.39 -14.37 0.22
N ILE A 50 1.71 -14.17 0.24
CA ILE A 50 2.69 -15.27 0.22
C ILE A 50 2.56 -16.12 1.49
N LEU A 51 2.45 -15.48 2.66
CA LEU A 51 2.22 -16.18 3.91
C LEU A 51 0.93 -16.98 3.86
N GLN A 52 -0.19 -16.38 3.44
CA GLN A 52 -1.48 -17.07 3.30
C GLN A 52 -1.39 -18.30 2.38
N ARG A 53 -0.74 -18.18 1.22
CA ARG A 53 -0.52 -19.31 0.31
C ARG A 53 0.32 -20.42 0.95
N THR A 54 1.34 -20.02 1.71
CA THR A 54 2.22 -20.97 2.41
C THR A 54 1.45 -21.70 3.50
N TYR A 55 0.63 -20.97 4.26
CA TYR A 55 -0.25 -21.54 5.27
C TYR A 55 -1.27 -22.51 4.68
N PHE A 56 -1.95 -22.14 3.59
CA PHE A 56 -2.89 -23.03 2.91
C PHE A 56 -2.24 -24.34 2.46
N LYS A 57 -1.00 -24.26 1.94
CA LYS A 57 -0.23 -25.47 1.61
C LYS A 57 0.10 -26.30 2.85
N LEU A 58 0.51 -25.65 3.94
CA LEU A 58 0.83 -26.34 5.19
C LEU A 58 -0.40 -27.07 5.76
N ASP A 59 -1.56 -26.41 5.75
CA ASP A 59 -2.84 -26.96 6.21
C ASP A 59 -3.20 -28.22 5.42
N SER A 60 -3.09 -28.16 4.09
CA SER A 60 -3.33 -29.33 3.23
C SER A 60 -2.36 -30.50 3.47
N ILE A 61 -1.14 -30.21 3.93
CA ILE A 61 -0.14 -31.24 4.28
C ILE A 61 -0.49 -31.84 5.65
N VAL A 62 -0.88 -31.01 6.62
CA VAL A 62 -1.31 -31.44 7.95
C VAL A 62 -2.55 -32.33 7.84
N ASP A 63 -3.55 -31.93 7.05
CA ASP A 63 -4.75 -32.73 6.80
C ASP A 63 -4.41 -34.10 6.20
N ARG A 64 -3.50 -34.14 5.22
CA ARG A 64 -3.02 -35.41 4.64
C ARG A 64 -2.29 -36.26 5.67
N ALA A 65 -1.41 -35.67 6.48
CA ALA A 65 -0.69 -36.38 7.53
C ALA A 65 -1.65 -36.93 8.60
N HIS A 66 -2.74 -36.21 8.90
CA HIS A 66 -3.79 -36.69 9.79
C HIS A 66 -4.57 -37.85 9.18
N LEU A 67 -4.93 -37.77 7.91
CA LEU A 67 -5.62 -38.85 7.22
C LEU A 67 -4.79 -40.14 7.25
N ILE A 68 -3.47 -40.03 6.99
CA ILE A 68 -2.53 -41.17 7.05
C ILE A 68 -2.43 -41.72 8.46
N ASN A 69 -2.14 -40.88 9.47
CA ASN A 69 -2.04 -41.32 10.87
C ASN A 69 -3.34 -41.94 11.40
N TYR A 70 -4.49 -41.41 10.99
CA TYR A 70 -5.79 -41.95 11.37
C TYR A 70 -6.02 -43.32 10.75
N GLN A 71 -5.68 -43.49 9.46
CA GLN A 71 -5.77 -44.77 8.76
C GLN A 71 -4.84 -45.82 9.39
N ASP A 72 -3.60 -45.44 9.72
CA ASP A 72 -2.65 -46.34 10.38
C ASP A 72 -3.13 -46.77 11.77
N LYS A 73 -3.63 -45.83 12.59
CA LYS A 73 -4.20 -46.16 13.90
C LYS A 73 -5.47 -47.00 13.83
N GLN A 74 -6.34 -46.74 12.85
CA GLN A 74 -7.52 -47.57 12.59
C GLN A 74 -7.11 -49.01 12.26
N LYS A 75 -6.06 -49.18 11.46
CA LYS A 75 -5.52 -50.49 11.12
C LYS A 75 -4.94 -51.19 12.35
N GLU A 76 -4.19 -50.50 13.20
CA GLU A 76 -3.68 -51.05 14.47
C GLU A 76 -4.82 -51.49 15.41
N ILE A 77 -5.89 -50.70 15.53
CA ILE A 77 -7.07 -51.06 16.33
C ILE A 77 -7.75 -52.31 15.75
N LEU A 78 -7.93 -52.37 14.43
CA LEU A 78 -8.54 -53.51 13.75
C LEU A 78 -7.71 -54.79 13.95
N ASP A 79 -6.39 -54.69 13.87
CA ASP A 79 -5.49 -55.83 14.08
C ASP A 79 -5.45 -56.26 15.56
N ALA A 80 -5.53 -55.32 16.50
CA ALA A 80 -5.71 -55.62 17.92
C ALA A 80 -7.06 -56.28 18.24
N ASP A 81 -8.14 -55.87 17.55
CA ASP A 81 -9.46 -56.49 17.67
C ASP A 81 -9.46 -57.93 17.15
N LYS A 82 -8.81 -58.19 16.01
CA LYS A 82 -8.61 -59.56 15.50
C LYS A 82 -7.84 -60.42 16.50
N LEU A 83 -6.73 -59.90 17.05
CA LEU A 83 -5.93 -60.62 18.05
C LEU A 83 -6.75 -60.95 19.30
N TYR A 84 -7.51 -59.98 19.80
CA TYR A 84 -8.39 -60.14 20.96
C TYR A 84 -9.44 -61.25 20.75
N LEU A 85 -10.10 -61.25 19.58
CA LEU A 85 -11.05 -62.31 19.21
C LEU A 85 -10.38 -63.69 19.16
N GLU A 86 -9.13 -63.75 18.69
CA GLU A 86 -8.37 -64.99 18.64
C GLU A 86 -8.00 -65.51 20.05
N LEU A 87 -7.65 -64.63 20.98
CA LEU A 87 -7.35 -64.98 22.37
C LEU A 87 -8.61 -65.49 23.11
N ILE A 88 -9.76 -64.85 22.91
CA ILE A 88 -11.05 -65.32 23.44
C ILE A 88 -11.36 -66.72 22.90
N ARG A 89 -11.19 -66.93 21.58
CA ARG A 89 -11.44 -68.23 20.94
C ARG A 89 -10.55 -69.33 21.52
N LYS A 90 -9.33 -68.99 21.95
CA LYS A 90 -8.38 -69.89 22.60
C LYS A 90 -8.63 -70.09 24.10
N LYS A 91 -9.70 -69.53 24.69
CA LYS A 91 -10.05 -69.62 26.12
C LYS A 91 -8.89 -69.25 27.06
N LYS A 92 -8.17 -68.17 26.73
CA LYS A 92 -7.05 -67.67 27.56
C LYS A 92 -7.51 -67.03 28.87
N ASP A 93 -6.55 -66.89 29.80
CA ASP A 93 -6.72 -66.34 31.16
C ASP A 93 -7.41 -64.95 31.12
N PRO A 94 -8.48 -64.72 31.92
CA PRO A 94 -9.15 -63.42 32.04
C PRO A 94 -8.22 -62.23 32.29
N ARG A 95 -7.06 -62.44 32.95
CA ARG A 95 -6.11 -61.37 33.24
C ARG A 95 -5.46 -60.79 31.97
N GLU A 96 -5.21 -61.62 30.96
CA GLU A 96 -4.65 -61.14 29.69
C GLU A 96 -5.66 -60.28 28.91
N ILE A 97 -6.95 -60.62 29.03
CA ILE A 97 -8.06 -59.88 28.41
C ILE A 97 -8.16 -58.47 29.01
N GLU A 98 -8.06 -58.35 30.34
CA GLU A 98 -8.13 -57.07 31.06
C GLU A 98 -6.98 -56.12 30.70
N ILE A 99 -5.75 -56.64 30.57
CA ILE A 99 -4.57 -55.85 30.16
C ILE A 99 -4.77 -55.24 28.76
N ILE A 100 -5.30 -56.01 27.82
CA ILE A 100 -5.58 -55.54 26.45
C ILE A 100 -6.66 -54.45 26.46
N ASP A 101 -7.71 -54.63 27.27
CA ASP A 101 -8.79 -53.65 27.40
C ASP A 101 -8.29 -52.33 28.01
N GLU A 102 -7.42 -52.39 29.02
CA GLU A 102 -6.80 -51.21 29.61
C GLU A 102 -5.93 -50.48 28.58
N GLN A 103 -5.10 -51.21 27.82
CA GLN A 103 -4.32 -50.61 26.74
C GLN A 103 -5.21 -49.92 25.70
N LYS A 104 -6.31 -50.55 25.28
CA LYS A 104 -7.29 -49.94 24.36
C LYS A 104 -7.89 -48.64 24.94
N ARG A 105 -8.25 -48.62 26.22
CA ARG A 105 -8.76 -47.41 26.89
C ARG A 105 -7.73 -46.28 26.88
N ARG A 106 -6.46 -46.58 27.20
CA ARG A 106 -5.37 -45.60 27.17
C ARG A 106 -5.15 -45.04 25.76
N TYR A 107 -5.12 -45.88 24.74
CA TYR A 107 -5.00 -45.44 23.35
C TYR A 107 -6.16 -44.55 22.91
N ARG A 108 -7.41 -44.91 23.24
CA ARG A 108 -8.60 -44.08 22.95
C ARG A 108 -8.54 -42.73 23.66
N ALA A 109 -8.12 -42.69 24.92
CA ALA A 109 -7.96 -41.46 25.66
C ALA A 109 -6.91 -40.54 25.01
N GLN A 110 -5.75 -41.08 24.63
CA GLN A 110 -4.68 -40.33 23.95
C GLN A 110 -5.12 -39.82 22.57
N ILE A 111 -5.89 -40.60 21.81
CA ILE A 111 -6.47 -40.16 20.54
C ILE A 111 -7.42 -38.98 20.76
N ASN A 112 -8.31 -39.06 21.76
CA ASN A 112 -9.26 -37.99 22.06
C ASN A 112 -8.56 -36.70 22.52
N GLU A 113 -7.54 -36.81 23.37
CA GLU A 113 -6.75 -35.66 23.82
C GLU A 113 -6.01 -34.98 22.66
N ASN A 114 -5.36 -35.77 21.80
CA ASN A 114 -4.69 -35.25 20.61
C ASN A 114 -5.68 -34.60 19.63
N SER A 115 -6.87 -35.18 19.45
CA SER A 115 -7.94 -34.59 18.64
C SER A 115 -8.34 -33.22 19.16
N LYS A 116 -8.58 -33.08 20.48
CA LYS A 116 -8.92 -31.79 21.10
C LYS A 116 -7.80 -30.75 20.97
N ARG A 117 -6.54 -31.18 21.17
CA ARG A 117 -5.38 -30.30 21.01
C ARG A 117 -5.29 -29.79 19.58
N LEU A 118 -5.51 -30.68 18.61
CA LEU A 118 -5.51 -30.32 17.20
C LEU A 118 -6.64 -29.35 16.85
N ASP A 119 -7.89 -29.61 17.29
CA ASP A 119 -9.02 -28.71 17.06
C ASP A 119 -8.75 -27.30 17.60
N SER A 120 -8.07 -27.20 18.75
CA SER A 120 -7.68 -25.91 19.32
C SER A 120 -6.65 -25.18 18.46
N LEU A 121 -5.70 -25.90 17.87
CA LEU A 121 -4.69 -25.35 16.96
C LEU A 121 -5.33 -24.90 15.65
N ILE A 122 -6.20 -25.72 15.06
CA ILE A 122 -6.98 -25.38 13.84
C ILE A 122 -7.78 -24.11 14.11
N LYS A 123 -8.56 -24.05 15.19
CA LYS A 123 -9.38 -22.87 15.52
C LYS A 123 -8.54 -21.59 15.71
N LYS A 124 -7.39 -21.70 16.38
CA LYS A 124 -6.46 -20.58 16.52
C LYS A 124 -5.95 -20.11 15.16
N HIS A 125 -5.52 -21.03 14.31
CA HIS A 125 -5.01 -20.72 12.98
C HIS A 125 -6.08 -20.15 12.05
N THR A 126 -7.30 -20.70 12.03
CA THR A 126 -8.42 -20.13 11.26
C THR A 126 -8.66 -18.67 11.65
N LYS A 127 -8.59 -18.35 12.94
CA LYS A 127 -8.73 -16.96 13.42
C LYS A 127 -7.61 -16.07 12.89
N ASP A 128 -6.37 -16.53 12.94
CA ASP A 128 -5.21 -15.77 12.45
C ASP A 128 -5.29 -15.54 10.93
N VAL A 129 -5.75 -16.54 10.16
CA VAL A 129 -5.97 -16.42 8.72
C VAL A 129 -7.07 -15.40 8.41
N VAL A 130 -8.24 -15.50 9.05
CA VAL A 130 -9.33 -14.54 8.87
C VAL A 130 -8.89 -13.11 9.22
N GLN A 131 -8.12 -12.95 10.31
CA GLN A 131 -7.57 -11.66 10.69
C GLN A 131 -6.57 -11.12 9.66
N SER A 132 -5.75 -11.99 9.06
CA SER A 132 -4.83 -11.61 7.98
C SER A 132 -5.57 -11.19 6.71
N GLU A 133 -6.69 -11.84 6.37
CA GLU A 133 -7.53 -11.48 5.23
C GLU A 133 -8.18 -10.11 5.43
N LEU A 134 -8.75 -9.86 6.61
CA LEU A 134 -9.31 -8.54 6.95
C LEU A 134 -8.27 -7.43 6.80
N ARG A 135 -7.05 -7.64 7.32
CA ARG A 135 -5.93 -6.69 7.15
C ARG A 135 -5.54 -6.52 5.69
N SER A 136 -5.57 -7.58 4.89
CA SER A 136 -5.25 -7.49 3.47
C SER A 136 -6.28 -6.66 2.70
N THR A 137 -7.56 -6.77 3.04
CA THR A 137 -8.64 -5.99 2.45
C THR A 137 -8.54 -4.51 2.82
N GLU A 138 -8.23 -4.20 4.09
CA GLU A 138 -7.97 -2.84 4.55
C GLU A 138 -6.75 -2.23 3.85
N LEU A 139 -5.68 -3.00 3.67
CA LEU A 139 -4.51 -2.53 2.93
C LEU A 139 -4.83 -2.28 1.45
N ASN A 140 -5.68 -3.09 0.82
CA ASN A 140 -6.09 -2.86 -0.57
C ASN A 140 -6.88 -1.55 -0.71
N SER A 141 -7.78 -1.22 0.22
CA SER A 141 -8.51 0.06 0.16
C SER A 141 -7.57 1.25 0.37
N ILE A 142 -6.54 1.11 1.21
CA ILE A 142 -5.49 2.12 1.36
C ILE A 142 -4.68 2.26 0.07
N LEU A 143 -4.33 1.16 -0.61
CA LEU A 143 -3.65 1.19 -1.91
C LEU A 143 -4.49 1.94 -2.94
N ASP A 144 -5.79 1.65 -3.06
CA ASP A 144 -6.70 2.31 -4.00
C ASP A 144 -6.78 3.83 -3.74
N SER A 145 -6.89 4.23 -2.47
CA SER A 145 -6.88 5.65 -2.09
C SER A 145 -5.54 6.33 -2.43
N THR A 146 -4.43 5.62 -2.25
CA THR A 146 -3.08 6.12 -2.56
C THR A 146 -2.89 6.29 -4.07
N GLU A 147 -3.39 5.36 -4.88
CA GLU A 147 -3.41 5.49 -6.33
C GLU A 147 -4.24 6.69 -6.79
N SER A 148 -5.42 6.89 -6.20
CA SER A 148 -6.26 8.07 -6.49
C SER A 148 -5.51 9.37 -6.17
N ASN A 149 -4.83 9.44 -5.03
CA ASN A 149 -4.02 10.59 -4.65
C ASN A 149 -2.86 10.85 -5.63
N LEU A 150 -2.23 9.79 -6.15
CA LEU A 150 -1.20 9.91 -7.19
C LEU A 150 -1.76 10.48 -8.50
N ARG A 151 -2.95 10.03 -8.92
CA ARG A 151 -3.62 10.59 -10.11
C ARG A 151 -3.94 12.07 -9.93
N GLN A 152 -4.45 12.45 -8.75
CA GLN A 152 -4.71 13.85 -8.43
C GLN A 152 -3.43 14.69 -8.42
N ALA A 153 -2.34 14.17 -7.86
CA ALA A 153 -1.05 14.86 -7.86
C ALA A 153 -0.50 15.03 -9.28
N ASN A 154 -0.60 14.02 -10.15
CA ASN A 154 -0.21 14.13 -11.56
C ASN A 154 -1.05 15.17 -12.32
N ALA A 155 -2.36 15.23 -12.06
CA ALA A 155 -3.22 16.29 -12.60
C ALA A 155 -2.78 17.68 -12.11
N GLY A 156 -2.37 17.79 -10.84
CA GLY A 156 -1.79 19.00 -10.27
C GLY A 156 -0.49 19.44 -10.95
N ILE A 157 0.40 18.50 -11.29
CA ILE A 157 1.63 18.78 -12.07
C ILE A 157 1.26 19.35 -13.43
N LEU A 158 0.34 18.70 -14.15
CA LEU A 158 -0.09 19.14 -15.49
C LEU A 158 -0.72 20.54 -15.43
N LEU A 159 -1.62 20.77 -14.48
CA LEU A 159 -2.26 22.06 -14.28
C LEU A 159 -1.24 23.14 -13.90
N GLY A 160 -0.32 22.85 -12.98
CA GLY A 160 0.75 23.75 -12.57
C GLY A 160 1.65 24.15 -13.74
N PHE A 161 2.00 23.18 -14.59
CA PHE A 161 2.78 23.43 -15.81
C PHE A 161 2.04 24.32 -16.81
N LEU A 162 0.74 24.10 -17.03
CA LEU A 162 -0.07 24.96 -17.88
C LEU A 162 -0.16 26.39 -17.34
N LEU A 163 -0.39 26.56 -16.04
CA LEU A 163 -0.42 27.87 -15.39
C LEU A 163 0.93 28.60 -15.48
N LEU A 164 2.03 27.87 -15.32
CA LEU A 164 3.38 28.39 -15.49
C LEU A 164 3.59 28.96 -16.90
N ILE A 165 3.27 28.18 -17.94
CA ILE A 165 3.44 28.63 -19.34
C ILE A 165 2.54 29.81 -19.65
N ILE A 166 1.24 29.72 -19.33
CA ILE A 166 0.27 30.76 -19.66
C ILE A 166 0.57 32.04 -18.88
N GLY A 167 0.82 31.93 -17.57
CA GLY A 167 1.16 33.06 -16.71
C GLY A 167 2.45 33.75 -17.14
N GLY A 168 3.49 32.98 -17.43
CA GLY A 168 4.77 33.49 -17.92
C GLY A 168 4.64 34.18 -19.28
N ALA A 169 3.92 33.58 -20.22
CA ALA A 169 3.70 34.16 -21.55
C ALA A 169 2.90 35.48 -21.48
N LEU A 170 1.84 35.52 -20.66
CA LEU A 170 1.04 36.73 -20.48
C LEU A 170 1.84 37.83 -19.77
N TRP A 171 2.58 37.49 -18.71
CA TRP A 171 3.43 38.43 -18.01
C TRP A 171 4.50 39.03 -18.93
N TYR A 172 5.20 38.18 -19.70
CA TYR A 172 6.23 38.63 -20.63
C TYR A 172 5.66 39.53 -21.73
N CYS A 173 4.63 39.07 -22.42
CA CYS A 173 4.08 39.78 -23.58
C CYS A 173 3.35 41.07 -23.21
N LYS A 174 2.62 41.09 -22.09
CA LYS A 174 1.76 42.22 -21.71
C LYS A 174 2.46 43.23 -20.81
N ILE A 175 3.51 42.84 -20.09
CA ILE A 175 4.09 43.67 -19.03
C ILE A 175 5.57 43.88 -19.25
N GLN A 176 6.35 42.80 -19.27
CA GLN A 176 7.81 42.89 -19.38
C GLN A 176 8.22 43.59 -20.69
N LYS A 177 7.71 43.12 -21.83
CA LYS A 177 8.08 43.68 -23.14
C LYS A 177 7.75 45.17 -23.29
N PRO A 178 6.55 45.67 -22.90
CA PRO A 178 6.29 47.11 -22.85
C PRO A 178 7.17 47.89 -21.88
N GLN A 179 7.43 47.34 -20.68
CA GLN A 179 8.30 47.99 -19.68
C GLN A 179 9.74 48.12 -20.17
N ASP A 180 10.29 47.06 -20.75
CA ASP A 180 11.64 47.06 -21.33
C ASP A 180 11.77 48.13 -22.42
N ARG A 181 10.75 48.25 -23.28
CA ARG A 181 10.71 49.29 -24.33
C ARG A 181 10.62 50.70 -23.75
N LEU A 182 9.88 50.88 -22.65
CA LEU A 182 9.79 52.18 -21.99
C LEU A 182 11.14 52.56 -21.36
N GLN A 183 11.78 51.61 -20.67
CA GLN A 183 13.09 51.81 -20.06
C GLN A 183 14.16 52.13 -21.11
N SER A 184 14.16 51.46 -22.26
CA SER A 184 15.12 51.77 -23.32
C SER A 184 14.96 53.20 -23.85
N ILE A 185 13.72 53.69 -24.00
CA ILE A 185 13.45 55.07 -24.41
C ILE A 185 13.91 56.06 -23.33
N GLN A 186 13.68 55.76 -22.06
CA GLN A 186 14.13 56.61 -20.95
C GLN A 186 15.65 56.73 -20.88
N LEU A 187 16.37 55.63 -21.14
CA LEU A 187 17.82 55.63 -21.23
C LEU A 187 18.32 56.49 -22.39
N GLU A 188 17.71 56.36 -23.58
CA GLU A 188 18.07 57.18 -24.75
C GLU A 188 17.87 58.69 -24.49
N ILE A 189 16.77 59.08 -23.84
CA ILE A 189 16.52 60.48 -23.47
C ILE A 189 17.58 60.98 -22.48
N ALA A 190 17.88 60.19 -21.45
CA ALA A 190 18.87 60.55 -20.44
C ALA A 190 20.27 60.72 -21.05
N GLU A 191 20.65 59.87 -22.01
CA GLU A 191 21.90 59.99 -22.75
C GLU A 191 21.96 61.30 -23.55
N ILE A 192 20.88 61.64 -24.27
CA ILE A 192 20.78 62.88 -25.04
C ILE A 192 20.94 64.11 -24.12
N GLU A 193 20.26 64.13 -22.97
CA GLU A 193 20.35 65.22 -22.00
C GLU A 193 21.77 65.35 -21.40
N LEU A 194 22.42 64.21 -21.12
CA LEU A 194 23.79 64.19 -20.62
C LEU A 194 24.78 64.72 -21.66
N THR A 195 24.59 64.42 -22.94
CA THR A 195 25.39 65.03 -24.01
C THR A 195 25.15 66.55 -24.14
N ARG A 196 23.90 67.00 -24.03
CA ARG A 196 23.56 68.44 -24.09
C ARG A 196 24.19 69.23 -22.95
N THR A 197 24.16 68.69 -21.73
CA THR A 197 24.75 69.30 -20.54
C THR A 197 26.28 69.32 -20.60
N LYS A 198 26.92 68.31 -21.20
CA LYS A 198 28.36 68.32 -21.49
C LYS A 198 28.75 69.39 -22.51
N SER A 199 27.98 69.56 -23.59
CA SER A 199 28.27 70.57 -24.62
C SER A 199 28.08 72.03 -24.16
N THR A 200 27.33 72.26 -23.10
CA THR A 200 27.00 73.61 -22.59
C THR A 200 27.89 74.09 -21.45
N LYS A 201 28.78 73.25 -20.92
CA LYS A 201 29.80 73.72 -19.96
C LYS A 201 30.93 74.43 -20.74
N PRO A 202 31.11 75.75 -20.57
CA PRO A 202 32.26 76.43 -21.14
C PRO A 202 33.54 75.94 -20.46
N ASN A 203 34.61 75.75 -21.24
CA ASN A 203 35.96 75.51 -20.73
C ASN A 203 36.47 76.72 -19.94
#